data_AF-A0A1A2PHT9-F1
#
_entry.id   AF-A0A1A2PHT9-F1
#
_cell.length_a   1.000
_cell.length_b   1.000
_cell.length_c   1.000
_cell.angle_alpha   90.00
_cell.angle_beta   90.00
_cell.angle_gamma   90.00
#
_symmetry.space_group_name_H-M   'P 1'
#
loop_
_entity.id
_entity.type
_entity.pdbx_description
1 polymer ?
#
loop_
_entity_poly.entity_id
_entity_poly.type
_entity_poly.pdbx_seq_one_letter_code
_entity_poly.pdbx_strand_id
1 'polypeptide(L)'
;MRDRETIDAELRRIALSRRSSGQGGQLSSREADELLDELLAHSGRGPLPDLARTPEAVVVPRDRGVAVPKSPRRRAGALSRLSLLAAVPLSLAAVAVAVVMMVSVRHEDSSAQPSEAQPSDTPSATAAPPSRAAPRAPAPRLQIADAAFVGALRREGVPVPSQEYVMAQGHAVCDFLAHQPNFADAAGFVQRSSVWDADQSAKVTAGAIVSYCPQSQSAMVDQSQPAYQSTLSDLQAIQQQLQGIQGDLHGIEGSLNGLPGHPGFP
;
A
#
# COMPACT_ATOMS: atom_id res chain seq x y z
N MET A 1 37.04 -13.00 26.62
CA MET A 1 36.16 -12.10 27.40
C MET A 1 36.71 -10.70 27.24
N ARG A 2 35.97 -9.78 26.63
CA ARG A 2 36.37 -8.36 26.58
C ARG A 2 35.91 -7.70 27.89
N ASP A 3 36.80 -6.96 28.52
CA ASP A 3 36.51 -6.29 29.79
C ASP A 3 35.36 -5.29 29.60
N ARG A 4 34.41 -5.32 30.53
CA ARG A 4 33.23 -4.44 30.58
C ARG A 4 33.62 -2.96 30.46
N GLU A 5 34.77 -2.60 31.01
CA GLU A 5 35.37 -1.27 30.95
C GLU A 5 35.76 -0.83 29.53
N THR A 6 36.18 -1.77 28.67
CA THR A 6 36.54 -1.47 27.27
C THR A 6 35.30 -1.11 26.45
N ILE A 7 34.19 -1.80 26.70
CA ILE A 7 32.93 -1.54 26.01
C ILE A 7 32.39 -0.16 26.42
N ASP A 8 32.47 0.19 27.70
CA ASP A 8 31.98 1.47 28.21
C ASP A 8 32.83 2.66 27.70
N ALA A 9 34.15 2.45 27.57
CA ALA A 9 35.06 3.44 26.98
C ALA A 9 34.78 3.70 25.49
N GLU A 10 34.51 2.66 24.70
CA GLU A 10 34.14 2.77 23.29
C GLU A 10 32.78 3.46 23.11
N LEU A 11 31.78 3.12 23.92
CA LEU A 11 30.47 3.77 23.88
C LEU A 11 30.55 5.26 24.22
N ARG A 12 31.37 5.63 25.21
CA ARG A 12 31.59 7.04 25.58
C ARG A 12 32.30 7.81 24.47
N ARG A 13 33.27 7.19 23.78
CA ARG A 13 33.95 7.77 22.61
C ARG A 13 33.00 7.98 21.43
N ILE A 14 32.12 7.01 21.14
CA ILE A 14 31.11 7.11 20.07
C ILE A 14 30.08 8.21 20.38
N ALA A 15 29.64 8.30 21.64
CA ALA A 15 28.69 9.32 22.07
C ALA A 15 29.28 10.74 21.96
N LEU A 16 30.57 10.92 22.27
CA LEU A 16 31.27 12.20 22.07
C LEU A 16 31.46 12.52 20.59
N SER A 17 31.82 11.53 19.76
CA SER A 17 31.95 11.70 18.31
C SER A 17 30.64 12.10 17.63
N ARG A 18 29.50 11.55 18.07
CA ARG A 18 28.17 11.98 17.57
C ARG A 18 27.83 13.41 18.01
N ARG A 19 28.30 13.84 19.18
CA ARG A 19 28.06 15.19 19.70
C ARG A 19 28.91 16.24 18.97
N SER A 20 30.14 15.92 18.60
CA SER A 20 30.99 16.77 17.74
C SER A 20 30.56 16.75 16.27
N SER A 21 29.95 15.66 15.83
CA SER A 21 29.35 15.54 14.49
C SER A 21 27.92 16.11 14.43
N GLY A 22 27.45 16.73 15.51
CA GLY A 22 26.16 17.43 15.63
C GLY A 22 26.08 18.74 14.83
N GLN A 23 26.70 18.75 13.65
CA GLN A 23 26.57 19.79 12.63
C GLN A 23 26.06 19.15 11.33
N GLY A 24 25.02 18.33 11.47
CA GLY A 24 24.27 17.71 10.38
C GLY A 24 22.78 18.08 10.43
N GLY A 25 22.47 19.26 10.97
CA GLY A 25 21.10 19.68 11.27
C GLY A 25 20.90 21.18 11.18
N GLN A 26 21.36 21.79 10.08
CA GLN A 26 20.84 23.04 9.51
C GLN A 26 21.70 23.36 8.27
N LEU A 27 21.41 22.70 7.15
CA LEU A 27 21.40 23.50 5.92
C LEU A 27 20.20 24.40 6.09
N SER A 28 20.44 25.71 6.11
CA SER A 28 19.34 26.66 6.24
C SER A 28 18.33 26.36 5.13
N SER A 29 17.03 26.42 5.41
CA SER A 29 16.02 26.13 4.38
C SER A 29 16.23 26.94 3.09
N ARG A 30 16.94 28.07 3.18
CA ARG A 30 17.40 28.88 2.05
C ARG A 30 18.46 28.22 1.17
N GLU A 31 19.46 27.55 1.73
CA GLU A 31 20.47 26.84 0.92
C GLU A 31 19.89 25.61 0.22
N ALA A 32 18.93 24.94 0.86
CA ALA A 32 18.21 23.84 0.22
C ALA A 32 17.35 24.32 -0.97
N ASP A 33 16.67 25.47 -0.82
CA ASP A 33 15.90 26.09 -1.89
C ASP A 33 16.80 26.59 -3.02
N GLU A 34 17.97 27.17 -2.71
CA GLU A 34 18.92 27.68 -3.72
C GLU A 34 19.55 26.55 -4.54
N LEU A 35 19.87 25.42 -3.91
CA LEU A 35 20.33 24.22 -4.62
C LEU A 35 19.23 23.58 -5.48
N LEU A 36 17.96 23.67 -5.06
CA LEU A 36 16.83 23.19 -5.86
C LEU A 36 16.61 24.06 -7.11
N ASP A 37 16.67 25.38 -6.95
CA ASP A 37 16.53 26.33 -8.05
C ASP A 37 17.69 26.19 -9.06
N GLU A 38 18.91 25.94 -8.59
CA GLU A 38 20.06 25.72 -9.48
C GLU A 38 19.96 24.37 -10.23
N LEU A 39 19.43 23.32 -9.60
CA LEU A 39 19.21 22.02 -10.24
C LEU A 39 18.03 22.06 -11.23
N LEU A 40 17.00 22.86 -10.96
CA LEU A 40 15.90 23.14 -11.88
C LEU A 40 16.33 24.00 -13.07
N ALA A 41 17.21 24.98 -12.84
CA ALA A 41 17.79 25.79 -13.91
C ALA A 41 18.69 24.97 -14.85
N HIS A 42 19.42 23.98 -14.31
CA HIS A 42 20.28 23.09 -15.11
C HIS A 42 19.52 21.93 -15.77
N SER A 43 18.38 21.49 -15.23
CA SER A 43 17.54 20.44 -15.84
C SER A 43 16.56 20.97 -16.89
N GLY A 44 16.28 22.28 -16.90
CA GLY A 44 15.39 22.93 -17.88
C GLY A 44 15.97 23.15 -19.28
N ARG A 45 17.20 22.73 -19.57
CA ARG A 45 17.83 22.89 -20.89
C ARG A 45 18.49 21.61 -21.41
N GLY A 46 17.70 20.55 -21.49
CA GLY A 46 18.02 19.39 -22.32
C GLY A 46 16.99 19.26 -23.45
N PRO A 47 17.34 19.54 -24.72
CA PRO A 47 16.49 19.10 -25.83
C PRO A 47 16.50 17.57 -25.87
N LEU A 48 15.30 16.96 -25.94
CA LEU A 48 15.15 15.55 -26.31
C LEU A 48 15.96 15.27 -27.59
N PRO A 49 16.83 14.25 -27.64
CA PRO A 49 17.28 13.71 -28.91
C PRO A 49 16.14 12.88 -29.50
N ASP A 50 15.42 13.51 -30.43
CA ASP A 50 14.68 12.84 -31.48
C ASP A 50 15.64 11.90 -32.23
N LEU A 51 15.43 10.59 -32.06
CA LEU A 51 16.16 9.55 -32.79
C LEU A 51 15.58 9.45 -34.20
N ALA A 52 15.83 10.46 -35.02
CA ALA A 52 15.78 10.33 -36.46
C ALA A 52 16.59 11.45 -37.13
N ARG A 53 17.59 11.02 -37.93
CA ARG A 53 18.14 11.73 -39.09
C ARG A 53 19.35 12.65 -38.84
N THR A 54 20.53 12.09 -39.11
CA THR A 54 21.69 12.78 -39.71
C THR A 54 21.28 13.43 -41.05
N PRO A 55 21.85 14.59 -41.48
CA PRO A 55 23.30 14.79 -41.60
C PRO A 55 23.89 16.17 -41.23
N GLU A 56 25.19 16.12 -40.96
CA GLU A 56 26.27 17.11 -41.17
C GLU A 56 25.98 18.61 -41.44
N ALA A 57 26.61 19.42 -40.57
CA ALA A 57 27.67 20.37 -40.88
C ALA A 57 27.43 21.88 -40.60
N VAL A 58 28.55 22.46 -40.13
CA VAL A 58 29.00 23.86 -40.17
C VAL A 58 28.80 24.70 -38.90
N VAL A 59 29.96 25.01 -38.31
CA VAL A 59 30.25 25.99 -37.26
C VAL A 59 30.39 27.38 -37.87
N VAL A 60 29.73 28.41 -37.31
CA VAL A 60 30.20 29.82 -37.22
C VAL A 60 29.55 30.52 -36.00
N PRO A 61 30.25 31.36 -35.21
CA PRO A 61 29.73 31.99 -34.00
C PRO A 61 29.25 33.46 -34.16
N ARG A 62 28.36 33.87 -33.23
CA ARG A 62 28.14 35.21 -32.62
C ARG A 62 27.50 36.33 -33.47
N ASP A 63 26.31 36.82 -33.07
CA ASP A 63 26.11 38.20 -32.58
C ASP A 63 24.70 38.47 -31.97
N ARG A 64 24.63 39.58 -31.22
CA ARG A 64 23.58 40.17 -30.37
C ARG A 64 22.15 40.26 -30.94
N GLY A 65 21.15 40.23 -30.05
CA GLY A 65 19.83 40.78 -30.34
C GLY A 65 18.77 40.54 -29.24
N VAL A 66 18.36 41.61 -28.58
CA VAL A 66 17.30 41.72 -27.55
C VAL A 66 15.92 41.28 -28.07
N ALA A 67 15.16 40.49 -27.29
CA ALA A 67 13.70 40.63 -27.14
C ALA A 67 13.14 39.69 -26.05
N VAL A 68 12.53 40.29 -25.02
CA VAL A 68 11.59 39.63 -24.09
C VAL A 68 10.21 39.63 -24.74
N PRO A 69 9.47 38.51 -24.77
CA PRO A 69 8.03 38.55 -24.87
C PRO A 69 7.35 38.05 -23.59
N LYS A 70 6.46 38.91 -23.10
CA LYS A 70 5.51 38.72 -22.00
C LYS A 70 4.54 37.57 -22.32
N SER A 71 4.16 36.86 -21.27
CA SER A 71 3.05 35.89 -21.30
C SER A 71 1.73 36.53 -21.73
N PRO A 72 0.85 35.73 -22.34
CA PRO A 72 -0.59 35.93 -22.20
C PRO A 72 -1.23 34.75 -21.47
N ARG A 73 -1.77 35.05 -20.28
CA ARG A 73 -2.83 34.27 -19.61
C ARG A 73 -3.99 34.06 -20.58
N ARG A 74 -4.45 32.82 -20.77
CA ARG A 74 -5.83 32.54 -21.20
C ARG A 74 -6.43 31.43 -20.35
N ARG A 75 -7.47 31.81 -19.61
CA ARG A 75 -8.47 30.94 -19.01
C ARG A 75 -9.33 30.35 -20.12
N ALA A 76 -9.58 29.04 -20.07
CA ALA A 76 -10.74 28.42 -20.71
C ALA A 76 -11.20 27.29 -19.79
N GLY A 77 -12.23 27.59 -19.00
CA GLY A 77 -13.04 26.59 -18.33
C GLY A 77 -14.14 26.08 -19.27
N ALA A 78 -14.84 25.07 -18.79
CA ALA A 78 -16.07 24.46 -19.32
C ALA A 78 -15.90 23.44 -20.45
N LEU A 79 -15.76 22.16 -20.06
CA LEU A 79 -16.33 20.99 -20.77
C LEU A 79 -16.43 19.78 -19.81
N SER A 80 -17.01 19.98 -18.62
CA SER A 80 -17.11 18.95 -17.57
C SER A 80 -18.55 18.50 -17.28
N ARG A 81 -19.41 18.33 -18.30
CA ARG A 81 -20.79 17.85 -18.11
C ARG A 81 -21.31 17.12 -19.35
N LEU A 82 -20.91 15.86 -19.56
CA LEU A 82 -21.60 14.90 -20.46
C LEU A 82 -20.98 13.48 -20.40
N SER A 83 -20.73 12.92 -19.21
CA SER A 83 -20.29 11.51 -19.09
C SER A 83 -20.98 10.76 -17.95
N LEU A 84 -22.29 10.95 -17.84
CA LEU A 84 -23.17 10.20 -16.94
C LEU A 84 -24.32 9.71 -17.80
N LEU A 85 -24.13 8.58 -18.50
CA LEU A 85 -25.19 7.71 -19.07
C LEU A 85 -24.59 6.47 -19.76
N ALA A 86 -23.62 5.80 -19.11
CA ALA A 86 -23.09 4.51 -19.58
C ALA A 86 -22.79 3.51 -18.44
N ALA A 87 -23.28 3.77 -17.22
CA ALA A 87 -22.91 3.01 -16.02
C ALA A 87 -24.08 2.18 -15.44
N VAL A 88 -24.86 1.52 -16.30
CA VAL A 88 -26.00 0.69 -15.84
C VAL A 88 -25.93 -0.82 -16.20
N PRO A 89 -25.23 -1.32 -17.25
CA PRO A 89 -25.25 -2.78 -17.49
C PRO A 89 -24.22 -3.57 -16.65
N LEU A 90 -23.22 -2.94 -16.03
CA LEU A 90 -22.13 -3.62 -15.32
C LEU A 90 -22.49 -4.16 -13.92
N SER A 91 -23.58 -3.67 -13.31
CA SER A 91 -23.97 -4.07 -11.96
C SER A 91 -24.56 -5.49 -11.87
N LEU A 92 -25.05 -6.05 -12.97
CA LEU A 92 -25.74 -7.35 -12.98
C LEU A 92 -24.76 -8.54 -13.06
N ALA A 93 -23.62 -8.35 -13.71
CA ALA A 93 -22.58 -9.38 -13.81
C ALA A 93 -21.89 -9.67 -12.46
N ALA A 94 -21.71 -8.64 -11.62
CA ALA A 94 -21.05 -8.78 -10.32
C ALA A 94 -21.87 -9.63 -9.33
N VAL A 95 -23.20 -9.50 -9.35
CA VAL A 95 -24.10 -10.26 -8.46
C VAL A 95 -24.11 -11.75 -8.83
N ALA A 96 -24.06 -12.09 -10.11
CA ALA A 96 -24.04 -13.49 -10.56
C ALA A 96 -22.76 -14.22 -10.13
N VAL A 97 -21.59 -13.56 -10.19
CA VAL A 97 -20.30 -14.14 -9.76
C VAL A 97 -20.29 -14.40 -8.25
N ALA A 98 -20.84 -13.48 -7.46
CA ALA A 98 -20.91 -13.64 -6.01
C ALA A 98 -21.78 -14.85 -5.59
N VAL A 99 -22.90 -15.09 -6.29
CA VAL A 99 -23.79 -16.23 -6.02
C VAL A 99 -23.11 -17.57 -6.36
N VAL A 100 -22.37 -17.65 -7.47
CA VAL A 100 -21.64 -18.88 -7.84
C VAL A 100 -20.55 -19.21 -6.81
N MET A 101 -19.80 -18.22 -6.33
CA MET A 101 -18.75 -18.44 -5.32
C MET A 101 -19.31 -18.93 -3.97
N MET A 102 -20.45 -18.40 -3.51
CA MET A 102 -21.07 -18.89 -2.27
C MET A 102 -21.60 -20.32 -2.38
N VAL A 103 -22.06 -20.75 -3.56
CA VAL A 103 -22.54 -22.11 -3.78
C VAL A 103 -21.39 -23.11 -3.87
N SER A 104 -20.26 -22.74 -4.48
CA SER A 104 -19.08 -23.61 -4.57
C SER A 104 -18.43 -23.87 -3.21
N VAL A 105 -18.33 -22.84 -2.35
CA VAL A 105 -17.76 -23.00 -0.99
C VAL A 105 -18.63 -23.91 -0.12
N ARG A 106 -19.97 -23.85 -0.27
CA ARG A 106 -20.87 -24.75 0.47
C ARG A 106 -20.87 -26.19 -0.02
N HIS A 107 -20.38 -26.45 -1.25
CA HIS A 107 -20.31 -27.80 -1.78
C HIS A 107 -19.05 -28.53 -1.34
N GLU A 108 -17.94 -27.83 -1.08
CA GLU A 108 -16.72 -28.45 -0.55
C GLU A 108 -16.84 -28.87 0.92
N ASP A 109 -17.64 -28.16 1.74
CA ASP A 109 -17.85 -28.52 3.14
C ASP A 109 -18.73 -29.77 3.35
N SER A 110 -19.39 -30.30 2.31
CA SER A 110 -20.39 -31.37 2.44
C SER A 110 -19.93 -32.77 1.97
N SER A 111 -18.64 -32.98 1.63
CA SER A 111 -18.13 -34.30 1.18
C SER A 111 -17.08 -34.96 2.07
N ALA A 112 -16.79 -34.44 3.26
CA ALA A 112 -15.91 -35.14 4.22
C ALA A 112 -16.73 -36.02 5.19
N GLN A 113 -17.19 -37.18 4.70
CA GLN A 113 -17.74 -38.24 5.55
C GLN A 113 -16.58 -39.14 6.04
N PRO A 114 -16.38 -39.34 7.37
CA PRO A 114 -15.36 -40.26 7.88
C PRO A 114 -15.78 -41.70 7.59
N SER A 115 -15.03 -42.40 6.75
CA SER A 115 -15.21 -43.84 6.58
C SER A 115 -14.51 -44.55 7.73
N GLU A 116 -15.32 -44.94 8.72
CA GLU A 116 -15.01 -45.89 9.77
C GLU A 116 -14.67 -47.25 9.15
N ALA A 117 -13.49 -47.79 9.44
CA ALA A 117 -13.10 -49.15 9.08
C ALA A 117 -12.71 -49.91 10.35
N GLN A 118 -13.52 -50.95 10.62
CA GLN A 118 -13.44 -51.90 11.73
C GLN A 118 -12.09 -52.64 11.85
N PRO A 119 -11.78 -53.16 13.06
CA PRO A 119 -10.64 -54.03 13.29
C PRO A 119 -10.94 -55.48 12.86
N SER A 120 -9.93 -56.16 12.33
CA SER A 120 -9.92 -57.63 12.26
C SER A 120 -8.55 -58.14 12.66
N ASP A 121 -8.54 -58.80 13.82
CA ASP A 121 -7.45 -59.63 14.33
C ASP A 121 -7.25 -60.86 13.43
N THR A 122 -6.00 -61.21 13.11
CA THR A 122 -5.28 -62.47 13.45
C THR A 122 -4.05 -62.73 12.54
N PRO A 123 -3.07 -63.55 12.99
CA PRO A 123 -1.64 -63.27 12.83
C PRO A 123 -0.87 -64.22 11.88
N SER A 124 0.30 -63.77 11.43
CA SER A 124 1.55 -64.52 11.19
C SER A 124 2.24 -64.06 9.91
N ALA A 125 3.42 -63.47 10.04
CA ALA A 125 4.67 -64.05 9.53
C ALA A 125 5.82 -63.02 9.65
N THR A 126 6.93 -63.53 10.16
CA THR A 126 8.24 -62.92 10.34
C THR A 126 8.72 -62.11 9.13
N ALA A 127 8.89 -60.80 9.30
CA ALA A 127 9.84 -59.99 8.56
C ALA A 127 10.30 -58.84 9.47
N ALA A 128 11.61 -58.71 9.65
CA ALA A 128 12.21 -57.66 10.48
C ALA A 128 11.77 -56.27 10.01
N PRO A 129 11.32 -55.36 10.91
CA PRO A 129 10.94 -54.02 10.49
C PRO A 129 12.19 -53.22 10.08
N PRO A 130 12.16 -52.51 8.94
CA PRO A 130 13.23 -51.60 8.57
C PRO A 130 13.37 -50.53 9.65
N SER A 131 14.61 -50.19 10.01
CA SER A 131 14.95 -49.13 10.96
C SER A 131 14.02 -47.94 10.78
N ARG A 132 13.27 -47.64 11.83
CA ARG A 132 12.39 -46.50 11.96
C ARG A 132 13.23 -45.24 11.70
N ALA A 133 13.17 -44.74 10.46
CA ALA A 133 13.76 -43.45 10.13
C ALA A 133 13.18 -42.43 11.10
N ALA A 134 14.06 -41.71 11.81
CA ALA A 134 13.66 -40.67 12.73
C ALA A 134 12.72 -39.68 12.01
N PRO A 135 11.68 -39.15 12.69
CA PRO A 135 10.85 -38.10 12.14
C PRO A 135 11.76 -37.00 11.59
N ARG A 136 11.60 -36.68 10.30
CA ARG A 136 12.29 -35.52 9.69
C ARG A 136 12.04 -34.34 10.62
N ALA A 137 13.12 -33.72 11.10
CA ALA A 137 13.02 -32.50 11.89
C ALA A 137 12.08 -31.52 11.16
N PRO A 138 11.17 -30.84 11.87
CA PRO A 138 10.32 -29.83 11.26
C PRO A 138 11.20 -28.89 10.45
N ALA A 139 10.89 -28.71 9.16
CA ALA A 139 11.58 -27.72 8.35
C ALA A 139 11.56 -26.38 9.11
N PRO A 140 12.67 -25.61 9.13
CA PRO A 140 12.69 -24.32 9.80
C PRO A 140 11.49 -23.51 9.32
N ARG A 141 10.60 -23.09 10.23
CA ARG A 141 9.35 -22.38 9.88
C ARG A 141 9.60 -21.17 8.97
N LEU A 142 10.79 -20.57 9.07
CA LEU A 142 11.28 -19.53 8.16
C LEU A 142 11.22 -19.98 6.70
N GLN A 143 11.71 -21.16 6.34
CA GLN A 143 11.73 -21.63 4.95
C GLN A 143 10.33 -21.81 4.36
N ILE A 144 9.34 -22.13 5.20
CA ILE A 144 7.94 -22.24 4.77
C ILE A 144 7.35 -20.85 4.51
N ALA A 145 7.60 -19.89 5.41
CA ALA A 145 7.19 -18.50 5.23
C ALA A 145 7.82 -17.88 3.97
N ASP A 146 9.10 -18.15 3.73
CA ASP A 146 9.85 -17.64 2.59
C ASP A 146 9.31 -18.19 1.26
N ALA A 147 9.08 -19.51 1.21
CA ALA A 147 8.49 -20.15 0.04
C ALA A 147 7.05 -19.67 -0.20
N ALA A 148 6.26 -19.48 0.86
CA ALA A 148 4.90 -18.96 0.76
C ALA A 148 4.87 -17.50 0.29
N PHE A 149 5.76 -16.65 0.82
CA PHE A 149 5.89 -15.25 0.45
C PHE A 149 6.28 -15.10 -1.02
N VAL A 150 7.38 -15.74 -1.43
CA VAL A 150 7.83 -15.72 -2.83
C VAL A 150 6.77 -16.34 -3.75
N GLY A 151 6.14 -17.43 -3.32
CA GLY A 151 5.07 -18.08 -4.07
C GLY A 151 3.85 -17.18 -4.26
N ALA A 152 3.45 -16.42 -3.23
CA ALA A 152 2.35 -15.46 -3.30
C ALA A 152 2.68 -14.32 -4.27
N LEU A 153 3.86 -13.72 -4.16
CA LEU A 153 4.29 -12.64 -5.04
C LEU A 153 4.28 -13.05 -6.52
N ARG A 154 4.75 -14.26 -6.83
CA ARG A 154 4.69 -14.79 -8.21
C ARG A 154 3.26 -14.95 -8.73
N ARG A 155 2.32 -15.39 -7.87
CA ARG A 155 0.89 -15.50 -8.27
C ARG A 155 0.26 -14.13 -8.51
N GLU A 156 0.70 -13.11 -7.77
CA GLU A 156 0.25 -11.72 -7.89
C GLU A 156 0.91 -10.94 -9.05
N GLY A 157 1.76 -11.61 -9.84
CA GLY A 157 2.46 -11.02 -10.97
C GLY A 157 3.65 -10.14 -10.61
N VAL A 158 4.12 -10.19 -9.35
CA VAL A 158 5.29 -9.45 -8.88
C VAL A 158 6.55 -10.10 -9.47
N PRO A 159 7.43 -9.36 -10.17
CA PRO A 159 8.67 -9.92 -10.68
C PRO A 159 9.60 -10.28 -9.52
N VAL A 160 10.12 -11.50 -9.48
CA VAL A 160 11.04 -11.96 -8.42
C VAL A 160 12.42 -12.20 -9.04
N PRO A 161 13.37 -11.24 -8.94
CA PRO A 161 14.70 -11.37 -9.54
C PRO A 161 15.49 -12.54 -8.92
N SER A 162 15.42 -12.64 -7.60
CA SER A 162 15.95 -13.74 -6.82
C SER A 162 15.17 -13.87 -5.52
N GLN A 163 15.18 -15.07 -4.93
CA GLN A 163 14.56 -15.28 -3.61
C GLN A 163 15.21 -14.38 -2.55
N GLU A 164 16.54 -14.31 -2.54
CA GLU A 164 17.29 -13.51 -1.56
C GLU A 164 17.00 -12.00 -1.67
N TYR A 165 16.77 -11.49 -2.88
CA TYR A 165 16.36 -10.10 -3.09
C TYR A 165 15.00 -9.80 -2.44
N VAL A 166 14.03 -10.68 -2.65
CA VAL A 166 12.68 -10.55 -2.09
C VAL A 166 12.70 -10.64 -0.56
N MET A 167 13.49 -11.56 -0.03
CA MET A 167 13.71 -11.73 1.40
C MET A 167 14.33 -10.49 2.02
N ALA A 168 15.39 -9.94 1.41
CA ALA A 168 16.05 -8.73 1.89
C ALA A 168 15.08 -7.54 1.93
N GLN A 169 14.26 -7.37 0.89
CA GLN A 169 13.23 -6.33 0.88
C GLN A 169 12.15 -6.57 1.94
N GLY A 170 11.71 -7.82 2.14
CA GLY A 170 10.74 -8.16 3.17
C GLY A 170 11.24 -7.85 4.58
N HIS A 171 12.50 -8.14 4.88
CA HIS A 171 13.12 -7.77 6.15
C HIS A 171 13.29 -6.26 6.29
N ALA A 172 13.69 -5.56 5.22
CA ALA A 172 13.81 -4.10 5.24
C ALA A 172 12.46 -3.40 5.50
N VAL A 173 11.34 -3.97 5.03
CA VAL A 173 9.99 -3.50 5.39
C VAL A 173 9.74 -3.64 6.89
N CYS A 174 10.10 -4.76 7.51
CA CYS A 174 9.96 -4.91 8.97
C CYS A 174 10.81 -3.90 9.73
N ASP A 175 12.05 -3.67 9.30
CA ASP A 175 12.93 -2.68 9.90
C ASP A 175 12.34 -1.27 9.78
N PHE A 176 11.77 -0.93 8.62
CA PHE A 176 11.09 0.34 8.43
C PHE A 176 9.89 0.48 9.38
N LEU A 177 9.03 -0.54 9.42
CA LEU A 177 7.81 -0.54 10.22
C LEU A 177 8.06 -0.57 11.73
N ALA A 178 9.21 -1.08 12.17
CA ALA A 178 9.64 -1.00 13.57
C ALA A 178 9.89 0.45 14.02
N HIS A 179 10.24 1.35 13.09
CA HIS A 179 10.44 2.76 13.37
C HIS A 179 9.20 3.61 13.06
N GLN A 180 8.49 3.28 11.99
CA GLN A 180 7.31 4.01 11.52
C GLN A 180 6.21 3.04 11.06
N PRO A 181 5.17 2.77 11.87
CA PRO A 181 4.11 1.81 11.54
C PRO A 181 3.10 2.43 10.55
N ASN A 182 3.58 2.82 9.36
CA ASN A 182 2.75 3.34 8.28
C ASN A 182 2.96 2.51 7.01
N PHE A 183 1.88 1.85 6.57
CA PHE A 183 1.90 0.99 5.39
C PHE A 183 2.24 1.75 4.11
N ALA A 184 1.66 2.92 3.90
CA ALA A 184 1.85 3.71 2.68
C ALA A 184 3.31 4.18 2.55
N ASP A 185 3.90 4.62 3.66
CA ASP A 185 5.30 5.02 3.69
C ASP A 185 6.24 3.83 3.48
N ALA A 186 5.91 2.66 4.03
CA ALA A 186 6.66 1.42 3.81
C ALA A 186 6.60 0.95 2.36
N ALA A 187 5.42 0.99 1.73
CA ALA A 187 5.27 0.70 0.29
C ALA A 187 6.04 1.69 -0.57
N GLY A 188 6.00 2.99 -0.23
CA GLY A 188 6.80 4.01 -0.91
C GLY A 188 8.31 3.83 -0.69
N PHE A 189 8.74 3.34 0.47
CA PHE A 189 10.12 2.96 0.73
C PHE A 189 10.56 1.83 -0.21
N VAL A 190 9.78 0.73 -0.29
CA VAL A 190 10.06 -0.40 -1.18
C VAL A 190 10.09 0.06 -2.65
N GLN A 191 9.16 0.92 -3.06
CA GLN A 191 9.13 1.43 -4.43
C GLN A 191 10.41 2.20 -4.79
N ARG A 192 10.96 2.99 -3.86
CA ARG A 192 12.20 3.75 -4.10
C ARG A 192 13.47 2.91 -3.98
N SER A 193 13.42 1.80 -3.24
CA SER A 193 14.58 0.95 -2.96
C SER A 193 14.62 -0.33 -3.80
N SER A 194 13.64 -0.53 -4.69
CA SER A 194 13.51 -1.76 -5.47
C SER A 194 13.22 -1.52 -6.96
N VAL A 195 13.15 -2.61 -7.72
CA VAL A 195 12.77 -2.60 -9.15
C VAL A 195 11.25 -2.61 -9.37
N TRP A 196 10.46 -2.63 -8.29
CA TRP A 196 9.02 -2.77 -8.34
C TRP A 196 8.33 -1.43 -8.54
N ASP A 197 7.23 -1.45 -9.31
CA ASP A 197 6.33 -0.30 -9.39
C ASP A 197 5.51 -0.14 -8.09
N ALA A 198 4.64 0.86 -8.06
CA ALA A 198 3.84 1.16 -6.88
C ALA A 198 2.90 0.01 -6.45
N ASP A 199 2.24 -0.66 -7.40
CA ASP A 199 1.32 -1.77 -7.12
C ASP A 199 2.09 -2.99 -6.61
N GLN A 200 3.20 -3.32 -7.28
CA GLN A 200 4.04 -4.44 -6.89
C GLN A 200 4.71 -4.20 -5.53
N SER A 201 5.14 -2.97 -5.25
CA SER A 201 5.70 -2.59 -3.97
C SER A 201 4.68 -2.73 -2.85
N ALA A 202 3.42 -2.36 -3.08
CA ALA A 202 2.36 -2.55 -2.10
C ALA A 202 2.12 -4.05 -1.80
N LYS A 203 2.12 -4.91 -2.82
CA LYS A 203 2.00 -6.36 -2.68
C LYS A 203 3.15 -6.96 -1.89
N VAL A 204 4.38 -6.54 -2.16
CA VAL A 204 5.57 -6.96 -1.42
C VAL A 204 5.48 -6.53 0.03
N THR A 205 5.16 -5.26 0.30
CA THR A 205 5.02 -4.74 1.66
C THR A 205 3.94 -5.49 2.42
N ALA A 206 2.79 -5.73 1.81
CA ALA A 206 1.71 -6.49 2.43
C ALA A 206 2.14 -7.93 2.76
N GLY A 207 2.76 -8.63 1.81
CA GLY A 207 3.26 -9.98 2.04
C GLY A 207 4.35 -10.02 3.12
N ALA A 208 5.25 -9.04 3.14
CA ALA A 208 6.31 -8.94 4.14
C ALA A 208 5.75 -8.74 5.56
N ILE A 209 4.72 -7.89 5.71
CA ILE A 209 4.04 -7.68 6.99
C ILE A 209 3.45 -8.99 7.51
N VAL A 210 2.74 -9.72 6.66
CA VAL A 210 2.09 -10.99 7.03
C VAL A 210 3.11 -12.09 7.31
N SER A 211 4.21 -12.14 6.57
CA SER A 211 5.23 -13.20 6.69
C SER A 211 6.27 -12.95 7.78
N TYR A 212 6.68 -11.70 8.00
CA TYR A 212 7.85 -11.35 8.83
C TYR A 212 7.57 -10.36 9.95
N CYS A 213 6.55 -9.50 9.83
CA CYS A 213 6.33 -8.38 10.77
C CYS A 213 4.98 -8.45 11.53
N PRO A 214 4.67 -9.54 12.27
CA PRO A 214 3.38 -9.67 12.95
C PRO A 214 3.15 -8.61 14.05
N GLN A 215 4.22 -8.09 14.67
CA GLN A 215 4.12 -7.05 15.69
C GLN A 215 3.71 -5.70 15.10
N SER A 216 4.24 -5.35 13.92
CA SER A 216 3.89 -4.12 13.22
C SER A 216 2.45 -4.17 12.69
N GLN A 217 1.95 -5.37 12.35
CA GLN A 217 0.56 -5.56 11.96
C GLN A 217 -0.39 -5.09 13.08
N SER A 218 -0.17 -5.53 14.31
CA SER A 218 -0.98 -5.12 15.46
C SER A 218 -0.93 -3.61 15.69
N ALA A 219 0.28 -3.02 15.67
CA ALA A 219 0.46 -1.58 15.87
C ALA A 219 -0.27 -0.72 14.81
N MET A 220 -0.26 -1.15 13.54
CA MET A 220 -1.00 -0.46 12.47
C MET A 220 -2.51 -0.58 12.64
N VAL A 221 -3.01 -1.73 13.09
CA VAL A 221 -4.43 -1.94 13.40
C VAL A 221 -4.85 -1.04 14.56
N ASP A 222 -4.08 -1.01 15.64
CA ASP A 222 -4.35 -0.18 16.83
C ASP A 222 -4.35 1.32 16.46
N GLN A 223 -3.47 1.77 15.57
CA GLN A 223 -3.42 3.17 15.15
C GLN A 223 -4.56 3.57 14.19
N SER A 224 -5.05 2.64 13.37
CA SER A 224 -6.14 2.88 12.42
C SER A 224 -7.54 2.68 13.01
N GLN A 225 -7.66 1.94 14.11
CA GLN A 225 -8.93 1.65 14.79
C GLN A 225 -9.70 2.92 15.23
N PRO A 226 -9.07 3.94 15.83
CA PRO A 226 -9.76 5.17 16.24
C PRO A 226 -10.30 5.96 15.04
N ALA A 227 -9.52 6.04 13.95
CA ALA A 227 -9.94 6.73 12.73
C ALA A 227 -11.13 6.02 12.07
N TYR A 228 -11.12 4.68 12.06
CA TYR A 228 -12.24 3.88 11.57
C TYR A 228 -13.50 4.08 12.42
N GLN A 229 -13.37 4.04 13.76
CA GLN A 229 -14.50 4.28 14.66
C GLN A 229 -15.06 5.70 14.55
N SER A 230 -14.19 6.72 14.42
CA SER A 230 -14.62 8.10 14.21
C SER A 230 -15.42 8.22 12.92
N THR A 231 -14.93 7.64 11.83
CA THR A 231 -15.62 7.71 10.53
C THR A 231 -16.98 7.02 10.58
N LEU A 232 -17.09 5.88 11.27
CA LEU A 232 -18.37 5.21 11.49
C LEU A 232 -19.33 6.05 12.34
N SER A 233 -18.81 6.72 13.37
CA SER A 233 -19.60 7.60 14.24
C SER A 233 -20.10 8.83 13.48
N ASP A 234 -19.25 9.42 12.63
CA ASP A 234 -19.62 10.54 11.76
C ASP A 234 -20.70 10.14 10.75
N LEU A 235 -20.59 8.94 10.16
CA LEU A 235 -21.63 8.42 9.26
C LEU A 235 -22.97 8.21 9.99
N GLN A 236 -22.95 7.73 11.24
CA GLN A 236 -24.16 7.61 12.07
C GLN A 236 -24.75 8.97 12.42
N ALA A 237 -23.91 9.96 12.74
CA ALA A 237 -24.34 11.33 13.02
C ALA A 237 -25.01 11.96 11.78
N ILE A 238 -24.42 11.78 10.59
CA ILE A 238 -25.02 12.22 9.33
C ILE A 238 -26.37 11.55 9.10
N GLN A 239 -26.48 10.24 9.38
CA GLN A 239 -27.75 9.53 9.23
C GLN A 239 -28.84 10.03 10.17
N GLN A 240 -28.52 10.31 11.44
CA GLN A 240 -29.46 10.92 12.38
C GLN A 240 -29.86 12.34 11.95
N GLN A 241 -28.90 13.14 11.48
CA GLN A 241 -29.18 14.48 11.00
C GLN A 241 -30.13 14.48 9.80
N LEU A 242 -29.96 13.54 8.86
CA LEU A 242 -30.86 13.37 7.72
C LEU A 242 -32.28 12.99 8.16
N GLN A 243 -32.42 12.12 9.16
CA GLN A 243 -33.73 11.75 9.73
C GLN A 243 -34.39 12.95 10.43
N GLY A 244 -33.61 13.76 11.16
CA GLY A 244 -34.09 14.98 11.80
C GLY A 244 -34.61 16.00 10.79
N ILE A 245 -33.85 16.27 9.71
CA ILE A 245 -34.28 17.15 8.63
C ILE A 245 -35.56 16.64 7.97
N GLN A 246 -35.69 15.33 7.77
CA GLN A 246 -36.90 14.74 7.21
C GLN A 246 -38.12 14.90 8.14
N GLY A 247 -37.92 14.80 9.44
CA GLY A 247 -38.94 15.11 10.45
C GLY A 247 -39.35 16.59 10.44
N ASP A 248 -38.37 17.50 10.38
CA ASP A 248 -38.62 18.95 10.32
C ASP A 248 -39.39 19.34 9.06
N LEU A 249 -39.03 18.77 7.90
CA LEU A 249 -39.77 18.98 6.66
C LEU A 249 -41.24 18.52 6.78
N HIS A 250 -41.49 17.37 7.40
CA HIS A 250 -42.84 16.87 7.64
C HIS A 250 -43.63 17.76 8.61
N GLY A 251 -42.96 18.30 9.64
CA GLY A 251 -43.53 19.26 10.57
C GLY A 251 -43.92 20.59 9.92
N ILE A 252 -43.07 21.11 9.02
CA ILE A 252 -43.35 22.33 8.24
C ILE A 252 -44.54 22.08 7.29
N GLU A 253 -44.60 20.93 6.63
CA GLU A 253 -45.71 20.57 5.74
C GLU A 253 -47.04 20.43 6.50
N GLY A 254 -47.01 19.84 7.70
CA GLY A 254 -48.17 19.79 8.60
C GLY A 254 -48.59 21.18 9.11
N SER A 255 -47.62 22.05 9.41
CA SER A 255 -47.89 23.42 9.88
C SER A 255 -48.44 24.31 8.76
N LEU A 256 -47.97 24.13 7.52
CA LEU A 256 -48.51 24.80 6.34
C LEU A 256 -49.94 24.36 6.01
N ASN A 257 -50.26 23.07 6.13
CA ASN A 257 -51.62 22.56 5.97
C ASN A 257 -52.58 23.00 7.10
N GLY A 258 -52.05 23.42 8.24
CA GLY A 258 -52.82 23.94 9.38
C GLY A 258 -53.13 25.44 9.30
N LEU A 259 -52.65 26.16 8.28
CA LEU A 259 -52.95 27.59 8.10
C LEU A 259 -54.34 27.77 7.45
N PRO A 260 -55.33 28.39 8.13
CA PRO A 260 -56.61 28.71 7.52
C PRO A 260 -56.41 29.90 6.57
N GLY A 261 -56.27 29.64 5.27
CA GLY A 261 -55.97 30.69 4.32
C GLY A 261 -55.92 30.28 2.84
N HIS A 262 -56.77 29.36 2.39
CA HIS A 262 -57.05 29.23 0.95
C HIS A 262 -58.48 29.71 0.66
N PRO A 263 -58.67 30.90 0.06
CA PRO A 263 -59.95 31.29 -0.49
C PRO A 263 -60.23 30.41 -1.71
N GLY A 264 -61.19 29.50 -1.57
CA GLY A 264 -61.82 28.84 -2.70
C GLY A 264 -62.54 29.88 -3.57
N PHE A 265 -62.30 29.82 -4.87
CA PHE A 265 -63.02 30.57 -5.90
C PHE A 265 -63.00 29.72 -7.17
N PRO A 266 -64.05 29.81 -8.00
CA PRO A 266 -65.46 29.49 -7.76
C PRO A 266 -65.83 28.07 -8.21
#